data_AF-A0A968VS80-F1
#
_entry.id   AF-A0A968VS80-F1
#
_cell.length_a   1.000
_cell.length_b   1.000
_cell.length_c   1.000
_cell.angle_alpha   90.00
_cell.angle_beta   90.00
_cell.angle_gamma   90.00
#
_symmetry.space_group_name_H-M   'P 1'
#
loop_
_entity.id
_entity.type
_entity.pdbx_description
1 polymer ?
#
loop_
_entity_poly.entity_id
_entity_poly.type
_entity_poly.pdbx_seq_one_letter_code
_entity_poly.pdbx_strand_id
1 'polypeptide(L)'
;MSFCDPVLVANVLRETNGAYPLPQRAARERWQVLRATALGHEILCRAEAALSEPTPPLPASFYLAFHRSGAREPYEQPSAERRERLTLFALAECLEAKGRFLDAVLDEAWAICEESTWVTVGHGFDWQRELPEPGRPIIDLFSAITAAALAEIDYLLDDALHPVLRDRIRCEIERRSTGPFLARDDYPWLGLGAKKSTTGCRSVLAARR
;
A
#
# COMPACT_ATOMS: atom_id res chain seq x y z
N MET A 1 31.35 11.13 5.52
CA MET A 1 30.23 11.75 4.77
C MET A 1 29.07 10.78 4.84
N SER A 2 28.01 11.17 5.56
CA SER A 2 26.80 10.36 5.68
C SER A 2 26.13 10.26 4.31
N PHE A 3 25.87 9.04 3.84
CA PHE A 3 25.38 8.78 2.47
C PHE A 3 23.89 9.10 2.27
N CYS A 4 23.18 9.56 3.31
CA CYS A 4 21.78 9.93 3.24
C CYS A 4 21.53 11.13 4.17
N ASP A 5 21.53 12.34 3.63
CA ASP A 5 21.03 13.51 4.35
C ASP A 5 19.50 13.58 4.15
N PRO A 6 18.69 13.30 5.19
CA PRO A 6 17.24 13.28 5.07
C PRO A 6 16.67 14.67 4.70
N VAL A 7 17.39 15.76 5.00
CA VAL A 7 17.00 17.11 4.60
C VAL A 7 17.21 17.30 3.10
N LEU A 8 18.34 16.82 2.56
CA LEU A 8 18.61 16.82 1.13
C LEU A 8 17.59 15.96 0.38
N VAL A 9 17.29 14.74 0.86
CA VAL A 9 16.27 13.87 0.27
C VAL A 9 14.90 14.55 0.29
N ALA A 10 14.50 15.15 1.41
CA ALA A 10 13.23 15.88 1.50
C ALA A 10 13.17 17.08 0.55
N ASN A 11 14.29 17.81 0.37
CA ASN A 11 14.35 18.95 -0.55
C ASN A 11 14.26 18.51 -2.01
N VAL A 12 15.01 17.48 -2.41
CA VAL A 12 14.95 16.92 -3.78
C VAL A 12 13.54 16.38 -4.09
N LEU A 13 12.88 15.72 -3.13
CA LEU A 13 11.51 15.25 -3.32
C LEU A 13 10.50 16.41 -3.49
N ARG A 14 10.73 17.56 -2.86
CA ARG A 14 9.91 18.77 -3.04
C ARG A 14 10.11 19.47 -4.38
N GLU A 15 11.25 19.27 -5.03
CA GLU A 15 11.60 19.90 -6.32
C GLU A 15 11.00 19.17 -7.55
N THR A 16 10.21 18.10 -7.33
CA THR A 16 9.56 17.37 -8.44
C THR A 16 8.44 18.19 -9.08
N ASN A 17 8.36 18.18 -10.41
CA ASN A 17 7.42 19.02 -11.19
C ASN A 17 5.94 18.54 -11.15
N GLY A 18 5.53 17.85 -10.08
CA GLY A 18 4.16 17.36 -9.87
C GLY A 18 3.65 16.28 -10.84
N ALA A 19 4.43 15.87 -11.85
CA ALA A 19 4.01 14.87 -12.81
C ALA A 19 4.13 13.44 -12.24
N TYR A 20 3.00 12.74 -12.10
CA TYR A 20 2.95 11.30 -11.87
C TYR A 20 2.63 10.57 -13.19
N PRO A 21 3.23 9.40 -13.47
CA PRO A 21 3.04 8.73 -14.76
C PRO A 21 1.62 8.17 -14.96
N LEU A 22 0.88 7.91 -13.88
CA LEU A 22 -0.50 7.44 -13.99
C LEU A 22 -1.46 8.62 -14.26
N PRO A 23 -2.43 8.46 -15.18
CA PRO A 23 -3.48 9.44 -15.35
C PRO A 23 -4.47 9.39 -14.18
N GLN A 24 -4.87 10.54 -13.64
CA GLN A 24 -5.97 10.57 -12.66
C GLN A 24 -7.28 10.12 -13.31
N ARG A 25 -8.26 9.70 -12.50
CA ARG A 25 -9.63 9.33 -12.90
C ARG A 25 -10.29 10.37 -13.79
N ALA A 26 -10.01 11.65 -13.56
CA ALA A 26 -10.53 12.77 -14.35
C ALA A 26 -10.04 12.80 -15.81
N ALA A 27 -8.91 12.15 -16.14
CA ALA A 27 -8.38 12.06 -17.49
C ALA A 27 -9.17 11.05 -18.36
N ARG A 28 -10.44 11.36 -18.60
CA ARG A 28 -11.43 10.43 -19.17
C ARG A 28 -11.00 9.81 -20.48
N GLU A 29 -10.41 10.58 -21.40
CA GLU A 29 -10.00 10.08 -22.72
C GLU A 29 -9.04 8.89 -22.61
N ARG A 30 -8.05 8.96 -21.70
CA ARG A 30 -7.09 7.87 -21.48
C ARG A 30 -7.78 6.61 -20.94
N TRP A 31 -8.70 6.78 -20.01
CA TRP A 31 -9.45 5.67 -19.43
C TRP A 31 -10.46 5.06 -20.41
N GLN A 32 -11.05 5.85 -21.30
CA GLN A 32 -11.94 5.32 -22.34
C GLN A 32 -11.20 4.46 -23.37
N VAL A 33 -9.95 4.81 -23.70
CA VAL A 33 -9.10 3.95 -24.54
C VAL A 33 -8.90 2.59 -23.88
N LEU A 34 -8.53 2.56 -22.59
CA LEU A 34 -8.35 1.29 -21.87
C LEU A 34 -9.67 0.52 -21.72
N ARG A 35 -10.78 1.21 -21.43
CA ARG A 35 -12.11 0.63 -21.32
C ARG A 35 -12.52 -0.14 -22.58
N ALA A 36 -12.19 0.38 -23.76
CA ALA A 36 -12.53 -0.26 -25.03
C ALA A 36 -11.74 -1.55 -25.31
N THR A 37 -10.69 -1.86 -24.54
CA THR A 37 -9.88 -3.08 -24.71
C THR A 37 -10.48 -4.29 -24.00
N ALA A 38 -10.08 -5.49 -24.39
CA ALA A 38 -10.46 -6.73 -23.68
C ALA A 38 -10.08 -6.70 -22.19
N LEU A 39 -8.91 -6.14 -21.86
CA LEU A 39 -8.46 -5.97 -20.48
C LEU A 39 -9.39 -5.04 -19.68
N GLY A 40 -9.82 -3.93 -20.27
CA GLY A 40 -10.78 -3.02 -19.63
C GLY A 40 -12.10 -3.72 -19.29
N HIS A 41 -12.61 -4.55 -20.21
CA HIS A 41 -13.81 -5.36 -19.97
C HIS A 41 -13.58 -6.42 -18.87
N GLU A 42 -12.43 -7.10 -18.88
CA GLU A 42 -12.07 -8.09 -17.86
C GLU A 42 -12.03 -7.47 -16.46
N ILE A 43 -11.38 -6.31 -16.31
CA ILE A 43 -11.30 -5.57 -15.04
C ILE A 43 -12.72 -5.27 -14.53
N LEU A 44 -13.60 -4.76 -15.38
CA LEU A 44 -14.98 -4.44 -15.00
C LEU A 44 -15.77 -5.68 -14.58
N CYS A 45 -15.67 -6.78 -15.34
CA CYS A 45 -16.35 -8.03 -15.00
C CYS A 45 -15.86 -8.60 -13.66
N ARG A 46 -14.54 -8.58 -13.41
CA ARG A 46 -13.96 -9.05 -12.15
C ARG A 46 -14.36 -8.17 -10.98
N ALA A 47 -14.34 -6.84 -11.16
CA ALA A 47 -14.77 -5.91 -10.14
C ALA A 47 -16.26 -6.07 -9.80
N GLU A 48 -17.12 -6.27 -10.81
CA GLU A 48 -18.55 -6.55 -10.62
C GLU A 48 -18.77 -7.80 -9.75
N ALA A 49 -18.06 -8.90 -10.04
CA ALA A 49 -18.19 -10.13 -9.28
C ALA A 49 -17.74 -9.94 -7.82
N ALA A 50 -16.62 -9.25 -7.62
CA ALA A 50 -16.02 -9.01 -6.32
C ALA A 50 -16.87 -8.12 -5.40
N LEU A 51 -17.77 -7.27 -5.94
CA LEU A 51 -18.69 -6.44 -5.13
C LEU A 51 -19.61 -7.24 -4.21
N SER A 52 -19.89 -8.50 -4.56
CA SER A 52 -20.77 -9.38 -3.78
C SER A 52 -20.07 -10.09 -2.62
N GLU A 53 -18.74 -9.99 -2.55
CA GLU A 53 -17.92 -10.67 -1.56
C GLU A 53 -17.52 -9.70 -0.45
N PRO A 54 -17.57 -10.11 0.83
CA PRO A 54 -17.11 -9.26 1.93
C PRO A 54 -15.59 -9.11 1.89
N THR A 55 -15.09 -7.98 2.41
CA THR A 55 -13.65 -7.79 2.62
C THR A 55 -13.06 -8.92 3.47
N PRO A 56 -11.98 -9.59 3.02
CA PRO A 56 -11.41 -10.74 3.73
C PRO A 56 -11.01 -10.42 5.17
N PRO A 57 -11.30 -11.27 6.17
CA PRO A 57 -10.93 -11.00 7.56
C PRO A 57 -9.44 -11.31 7.81
N LEU A 58 -8.81 -10.54 8.70
CA LEU A 58 -7.43 -10.77 9.17
C LEU A 58 -7.40 -10.93 10.71
N PRO A 59 -7.95 -12.01 11.27
CA PRO A 59 -7.88 -12.26 12.71
C PRO A 59 -6.44 -12.49 13.16
N ALA A 60 -6.12 -12.10 14.40
CA ALA A 60 -4.79 -12.29 15.00
C ALA A 60 -4.33 -13.76 15.00
N SER A 61 -5.28 -14.71 15.07
CA SER A 61 -5.00 -16.15 14.99
C SER A 61 -4.37 -16.58 13.65
N PHE A 62 -4.64 -15.86 12.55
CA PHE A 62 -4.01 -16.14 11.26
C PHE A 62 -2.54 -15.74 11.27
N TYR A 63 -2.19 -14.61 11.89
CA TYR A 63 -0.80 -14.22 12.08
C TYR A 63 -0.06 -15.23 12.97
N LEU A 64 -0.69 -15.70 14.05
CA LEU A 64 -0.15 -16.72 14.95
C LEU A 64 0.06 -18.08 14.29
N ALA A 65 -0.61 -18.39 13.18
CA ALA A 65 -0.44 -19.66 12.48
C ALA A 65 1.02 -19.89 12.07
N PHE A 66 1.72 -18.82 11.68
CA PHE A 66 3.14 -18.88 11.34
C PHE A 66 4.00 -19.33 12.52
N HIS A 67 3.76 -18.81 13.72
CA HIS A 67 4.52 -19.21 14.91
C HIS A 67 4.18 -20.63 15.40
N ARG A 68 2.95 -21.09 15.16
CA ARG A 68 2.48 -22.40 15.61
C ARG A 68 2.92 -23.55 14.70
N SER A 69 2.94 -23.33 13.38
CA SER A 69 3.17 -24.40 12.41
C SER A 69 4.05 -24.00 11.21
N GLY A 70 4.50 -22.74 11.14
CA GLY A 70 5.19 -22.20 9.97
C GLY A 70 4.26 -21.84 8.81
N ALA A 71 2.96 -22.05 8.93
CA ALA A 71 1.99 -21.74 7.87
C ALA A 71 1.82 -20.22 7.71
N ARG A 72 1.98 -19.73 6.48
CA ARG A 72 1.95 -18.30 6.16
C ARG A 72 0.66 -17.90 5.47
N GLU A 73 0.14 -18.83 4.68
CA GLU A 73 -1.03 -18.72 3.83
C GLU A 73 -2.27 -18.19 4.57
N PRO A 74 -2.58 -18.61 5.82
CA PRO A 74 -3.74 -18.11 6.53
C PRO A 74 -3.76 -16.59 6.67
N TYR A 75 -2.60 -15.94 6.81
CA TYR A 75 -2.51 -14.48 6.88
C TYR A 75 -2.23 -13.86 5.51
N GLU A 76 -1.29 -14.43 4.75
CA GLU A 76 -0.81 -13.82 3.51
C GLU A 76 -1.88 -13.76 2.42
N GLN A 77 -2.68 -14.81 2.25
CA GLN A 77 -3.71 -14.86 1.22
C GLN A 77 -4.78 -13.76 1.41
N PRO A 78 -5.49 -13.68 2.55
CA PRO A 78 -6.48 -12.61 2.75
C PRO A 78 -5.84 -11.23 2.77
N SER A 79 -4.59 -11.09 3.24
CA SER A 79 -3.86 -9.83 3.20
C SER A 79 -3.59 -9.38 1.76
N ALA A 80 -3.13 -10.28 0.90
CA ALA A 80 -2.90 -9.99 -0.52
C ALA A 80 -4.21 -9.68 -1.25
N GLU A 81 -5.25 -10.47 -0.98
CA GLU A 81 -6.57 -10.32 -1.59
C GLU A 81 -7.16 -8.92 -1.34
N ARG A 82 -7.04 -8.36 -0.13
CA ARG A 82 -7.43 -6.97 0.15
C ARG A 82 -6.74 -5.95 -0.77
N ARG A 83 -5.41 -6.08 -1.00
CA ARG A 83 -4.67 -5.16 -1.90
C ARG A 83 -5.11 -5.33 -3.35
N GLU A 84 -5.33 -6.58 -3.77
CA GLU A 84 -5.79 -6.89 -5.13
C GLU A 84 -7.18 -6.33 -5.40
N ARG A 85 -8.11 -6.53 -4.46
CA ARG A 85 -9.49 -5.99 -4.51
C ARG A 85 -9.49 -4.47 -4.53
N LEU A 86 -8.72 -3.83 -3.64
CA LEU A 86 -8.57 -2.38 -3.62
C LEU A 86 -8.09 -1.84 -4.98
N THR A 87 -7.05 -2.45 -5.55
CA THR A 87 -6.52 -2.07 -6.88
C THR A 87 -7.57 -2.28 -7.98
N LEU A 88 -8.26 -3.42 -7.93
CA LEU A 88 -9.30 -3.78 -8.90
C LEU A 88 -10.45 -2.77 -8.90
N PHE A 89 -10.99 -2.43 -7.73
CA PHE A 89 -12.08 -1.46 -7.59
C PHE A 89 -11.65 -0.05 -7.99
N ALA A 90 -10.43 0.38 -7.63
CA ALA A 90 -9.92 1.68 -8.04
C ALA A 90 -9.76 1.79 -9.57
N LEU A 91 -9.24 0.74 -10.22
CA LEU A 91 -9.14 0.70 -11.68
C LEU A 91 -10.53 0.67 -12.34
N ALA A 92 -11.47 -0.12 -11.80
CA ALA A 92 -12.83 -0.18 -12.32
C ALA A 92 -13.56 1.18 -12.21
N GLU A 93 -13.36 1.90 -11.10
CA GLU A 93 -13.85 3.28 -10.95
C GLU A 93 -13.17 4.24 -11.93
N CYS A 94 -11.87 4.10 -12.18
CA CYS A 94 -11.17 4.85 -13.22
C CYS A 94 -11.72 4.55 -14.62
N LEU A 95 -12.10 3.31 -14.92
CA LEU A 95 -12.67 2.94 -16.23
C LEU A 95 -14.09 3.47 -16.44
N GLU A 96 -14.91 3.56 -15.39
CA GLU A 96 -16.33 3.98 -15.48
C GLU A 96 -16.61 5.42 -15.11
N ALA A 97 -15.95 5.92 -14.07
CA ALA A 97 -16.24 7.19 -13.42
C ALA A 97 -17.73 7.37 -13.05
N LYS A 98 -18.36 6.31 -12.54
CA LYS A 98 -19.79 6.29 -12.16
C LYS A 98 -20.04 6.26 -10.65
N GLY A 99 -18.99 6.10 -9.85
CA GLY A 99 -19.08 6.07 -8.39
C GLY A 99 -19.47 4.72 -7.78
N ARG A 100 -19.89 3.74 -8.58
CA ARG A 100 -20.44 2.47 -8.06
C ARG A 100 -19.41 1.59 -7.33
N PHE A 101 -18.13 1.84 -7.52
CA PHE A 101 -17.06 1.12 -6.83
C PHE A 101 -16.44 1.90 -5.67
N LEU A 102 -16.87 3.16 -5.44
CA LEU A 102 -16.24 4.03 -4.43
C LEU A 102 -16.44 3.50 -3.01
N ASP A 103 -17.60 2.93 -2.68
CA ASP A 103 -17.85 2.31 -1.37
C ASP A 103 -16.93 1.10 -1.15
N ALA A 104 -16.74 0.27 -2.18
CA ALA A 104 -15.83 -0.88 -2.10
C ALA A 104 -14.35 -0.45 -1.98
N VAL A 105 -13.94 0.62 -2.69
CA VAL A 105 -12.62 1.22 -2.49
C VAL A 105 -12.46 1.73 -1.06
N LEU A 106 -13.50 2.40 -0.53
CA LEU A 106 -13.50 2.92 0.83
C LEU A 106 -13.32 1.79 1.84
N ASP A 107 -14.14 0.74 1.76
CA ASP A 107 -14.10 -0.39 2.70
C ASP A 107 -12.76 -1.12 2.66
N GLU A 108 -12.22 -1.43 1.48
CA GLU A 108 -10.94 -2.13 1.35
C GLU A 108 -9.77 -1.26 1.85
N ALA A 109 -9.70 0.01 1.44
CA ALA A 109 -8.65 0.93 1.89
C ALA A 109 -8.72 1.17 3.40
N TRP A 110 -9.93 1.29 3.95
CA TRP A 110 -10.15 1.44 5.38
C TRP A 110 -9.70 0.21 6.15
N ALA A 111 -10.09 -0.97 5.69
CA ALA A 111 -9.69 -2.24 6.28
C ALA A 111 -8.17 -2.44 6.26
N ILE A 112 -7.49 -2.04 5.18
CA ILE A 112 -6.01 -2.07 5.09
C ILE A 112 -5.38 -1.09 6.08
N CYS A 113 -5.94 0.12 6.22
CA CYS A 113 -5.47 1.10 7.19
C CYS A 113 -5.64 0.63 8.65
N GLU A 114 -6.61 -0.25 8.91
CA GLU A 114 -6.89 -0.85 10.22
C GLU A 114 -6.02 -2.06 10.56
N GLU A 115 -5.30 -2.62 9.60
CA GLU A 115 -4.42 -3.77 9.85
C GLU A 115 -3.38 -3.44 10.92
N SER A 116 -3.09 -4.39 11.81
CA SER A 116 -2.07 -4.17 12.86
C SER A 116 -0.66 -3.99 12.29
N THR A 117 -0.40 -4.54 11.10
CA THR A 117 0.84 -4.36 10.35
C THR A 117 0.60 -4.54 8.85
N TRP A 118 1.45 -3.92 8.02
CA TRP A 118 1.54 -4.21 6.58
C TRP A 118 2.72 -5.11 6.23
N VAL A 119 3.45 -5.55 7.25
CA VAL A 119 4.58 -6.46 7.12
C VAL A 119 4.05 -7.89 7.09
N THR A 120 4.56 -8.66 6.14
CA THR A 120 4.22 -10.06 5.95
C THR A 120 4.65 -10.91 7.17
N VAL A 121 3.96 -12.04 7.42
CA VAL A 121 4.35 -12.98 8.49
C VAL A 121 5.77 -13.49 8.29
N GLY A 122 6.52 -13.58 9.39
CA GLY A 122 7.94 -13.90 9.30
C GLY A 122 8.75 -12.86 8.52
N HIS A 123 8.31 -11.61 8.45
CA HIS A 123 9.18 -10.49 8.09
C HIS A 123 9.28 -9.57 9.32
N GLY A 124 10.50 -9.18 9.68
CA GLY A 124 10.76 -8.35 10.85
C GLY A 124 12.13 -8.61 11.44
N PHE A 125 12.69 -7.60 12.12
CA PHE A 125 14.01 -7.73 12.76
C PHE A 125 13.98 -8.58 14.04
N ASP A 126 12.79 -8.89 14.54
CA ASP A 126 12.58 -9.62 15.78
C ASP A 126 11.61 -10.80 15.55
N TRP A 127 12.18 -11.92 15.13
CA TRP A 127 11.47 -13.19 14.90
C TRP A 127 10.88 -13.80 16.19
N GLN A 128 11.22 -13.26 17.36
CA GLN A 128 10.70 -13.76 18.63
C GLN A 128 9.28 -13.26 18.93
N ARG A 129 8.75 -12.33 18.12
CA ARG A 129 7.44 -11.71 18.35
C ARG A 129 6.35 -12.43 17.57
N GLU A 130 5.37 -12.93 18.32
CA GLU A 130 4.27 -13.70 17.75
C GLU A 130 3.16 -12.85 17.12
N LEU A 131 3.03 -11.57 17.52
CA LEU A 131 2.04 -10.64 17.01
C LEU A 131 2.64 -9.25 16.74
N PRO A 132 2.09 -8.48 15.79
CA PRO A 132 2.51 -7.11 15.56
C PRO A 132 2.17 -6.21 16.74
N GLU A 133 3.16 -5.45 17.22
CA GLU A 133 2.94 -4.49 18.30
C GLU A 133 2.62 -3.08 17.77
N PRO A 134 1.59 -2.42 18.31
CA PRO A 134 1.34 -1.01 18.04
C PRO A 134 2.56 -0.15 18.36
N GLY A 135 2.82 0.88 17.54
CA GLY A 135 3.89 1.85 17.78
C GLY A 135 5.31 1.39 17.43
N ARG A 136 5.50 0.18 16.89
CA ARG A 136 6.80 -0.30 16.39
C ARG A 136 6.76 -0.52 14.87
N PRO A 137 6.79 0.56 14.06
CA PRO A 137 6.74 0.41 12.62
C PRO A 137 8.00 -0.29 12.09
N ILE A 138 7.77 -1.34 11.31
CA ILE A 138 8.79 -2.08 10.58
C ILE A 138 8.56 -1.79 9.11
N ILE A 139 9.65 -1.47 8.40
CA ILE A 139 9.64 -1.28 6.95
C ILE A 139 10.30 -2.49 6.32
N ASP A 140 9.53 -3.16 5.48
CA ASP A 140 9.92 -4.25 4.60
C ASP A 140 9.37 -3.99 3.19
N LEU A 141 9.56 -4.96 2.29
CA LEU A 141 9.08 -4.84 0.92
C LEU A 141 7.55 -4.69 0.84
N PHE A 142 6.80 -5.51 1.57
CA PHE A 142 5.34 -5.54 1.45
C PHE A 142 4.66 -4.35 2.10
N SER A 143 5.19 -3.84 3.21
CA SER A 143 4.74 -2.59 3.82
C SER A 143 5.02 -1.39 2.91
N ALA A 144 6.19 -1.34 2.26
CA ALA A 144 6.49 -0.29 1.29
C ALA A 144 5.59 -0.36 0.04
N ILE A 145 5.32 -1.55 -0.49
CA ILE A 145 4.38 -1.75 -1.61
C ILE A 145 2.96 -1.34 -1.21
N THR A 146 2.51 -1.71 0.00
CA THR A 146 1.19 -1.31 0.50
C THR A 146 1.06 0.20 0.62
N ALA A 147 2.09 0.87 1.17
CA ALA A 147 2.10 2.33 1.27
C ALA A 147 2.06 3.01 -0.10
N ALA A 148 2.83 2.49 -1.08
CA ALA A 148 2.81 3.00 -2.44
C ALA A 148 1.44 2.81 -3.11
N ALA A 149 0.82 1.63 -3.00
CA ALA A 149 -0.49 1.36 -3.57
C ALA A 149 -1.58 2.29 -3.00
N LEU A 150 -1.59 2.52 -1.69
CA LEU A 150 -2.52 3.46 -1.06
C LEU A 150 -2.30 4.91 -1.54
N ALA A 151 -1.04 5.35 -1.65
CA ALA A 151 -0.72 6.68 -2.18
C ALA A 151 -1.15 6.82 -3.66
N GLU A 152 -0.91 5.80 -4.48
CA GLU A 152 -1.34 5.79 -5.87
C GLU A 152 -2.85 5.87 -6.00
N ILE A 153 -3.61 5.19 -5.13
CA ILE A 153 -5.07 5.23 -5.14
C ILE A 153 -5.60 6.58 -4.68
N ASP A 154 -5.00 7.17 -3.64
CA ASP A 154 -5.30 8.55 -3.22
C ASP A 154 -5.11 9.54 -4.37
N TYR A 155 -4.01 9.39 -5.12
CA TYR A 155 -3.71 10.22 -6.29
C TYR A 155 -4.65 9.94 -7.48
N LEU A 156 -4.90 8.67 -7.80
CA LEU A 156 -5.68 8.24 -8.96
C LEU A 156 -7.13 8.70 -8.87
N LEU A 157 -7.75 8.50 -7.70
CA LEU A 157 -9.17 8.78 -7.51
C LEU A 157 -9.43 10.20 -7.01
N ASP A 158 -8.43 10.84 -6.42
CA ASP A 158 -8.41 12.24 -6.04
C ASP A 158 -9.71 12.69 -5.34
N ASP A 159 -10.41 13.66 -5.90
CA ASP A 159 -11.62 14.28 -5.36
C ASP A 159 -12.83 13.32 -5.28
N ALA A 160 -12.76 12.15 -5.92
CA ALA A 160 -13.78 11.11 -5.81
C ALA A 160 -13.71 10.34 -4.49
N LEU A 161 -12.57 10.35 -3.78
CA LEU A 161 -12.46 9.71 -2.47
C LEU A 161 -12.99 10.59 -1.36
N HIS A 162 -13.58 9.95 -0.35
CA HIS A 162 -14.03 10.65 0.85
C HIS A 162 -12.82 11.34 1.54
N PRO A 163 -12.89 12.65 1.87
CA PRO A 163 -11.75 13.40 2.41
C PRO A 163 -11.10 12.76 3.65
N VAL A 164 -11.91 12.24 4.57
CA VAL A 164 -11.41 11.55 5.78
C VAL A 164 -10.61 10.28 5.44
N LEU A 165 -10.99 9.54 4.39
CA LEU A 165 -10.23 8.38 3.95
C LEU A 165 -8.86 8.83 3.40
N ARG A 166 -8.83 9.90 2.61
CA ARG A 166 -7.58 10.47 2.09
C ARG A 166 -6.63 10.88 3.20
N ASP A 167 -7.15 11.58 4.21
CA ASP A 167 -6.37 11.96 5.39
C ASP A 167 -5.88 10.74 6.18
N ARG A 168 -6.74 9.73 6.36
CA ARG A 168 -6.36 8.47 7.02
C ARG A 168 -5.25 7.75 6.28
N ILE A 169 -5.34 7.62 4.95
CA ILE A 169 -4.30 7.01 4.11
C ILE A 169 -2.96 7.71 4.34
N ARG A 170 -2.93 9.05 4.25
CA ARG A 170 -1.71 9.84 4.45
C ARG A 170 -1.16 9.68 5.86
N CYS A 171 -2.01 9.70 6.88
CA CYS A 171 -1.60 9.47 8.27
C CYS A 171 -1.00 8.09 8.49
N GLU A 172 -1.61 7.03 7.97
CA GLU A 172 -1.09 5.66 8.13
C GLU A 172 0.21 5.44 7.34
N ILE A 173 0.35 6.02 6.14
CA ILE A 173 1.60 6.02 5.38
C ILE A 173 2.72 6.74 6.15
N GLU A 174 2.44 7.93 6.69
CA GLU A 174 3.44 8.68 7.47
C GLU A 174 3.84 7.92 8.73
N ARG A 175 2.86 7.34 9.43
CA ARG A 175 3.10 6.60 10.67
C ARG A 175 3.89 5.32 10.46
N ARG A 176 3.64 4.59 9.37
CA ARG A 176 4.17 3.22 9.16
C ARG A 176 5.38 3.18 8.23
N SER A 177 5.51 4.13 7.31
CA SER A 177 6.47 4.05 6.20
C SER A 177 7.35 5.29 6.09
N THR A 178 6.83 6.44 5.66
CA THR A 178 7.69 7.60 5.35
C THR A 178 8.31 8.23 6.59
N GLY A 179 7.56 8.35 7.69
CA GLY A 179 8.08 8.87 8.95
C GLY A 179 9.24 8.03 9.50
N PRO A 180 9.06 6.70 9.71
CA PRO A 180 10.12 5.83 10.19
C PRO A 180 11.33 5.77 9.24
N PHE A 181 11.11 5.78 7.93
CA PHE A 181 12.18 5.80 6.93
C PHE A 181 13.06 7.06 7.05
N LEU A 182 12.44 8.23 7.27
CA LEU A 182 13.16 9.50 7.38
C LEU A 182 13.81 9.69 8.76
N ALA A 183 13.24 9.08 9.80
CA ALA A 183 13.69 9.23 11.18
C ALA A 183 14.79 8.23 11.59
N ARG A 184 15.01 7.17 10.81
CA ARG A 184 15.91 6.06 11.18
C ARG A 184 16.83 5.67 10.05
N ASP A 185 18.08 5.36 10.39
CA ASP A 185 19.13 4.88 9.48
C ASP A 185 19.62 3.47 9.84
N ASP A 186 18.99 2.82 10.83
CA ASP A 186 19.38 1.54 11.40
C ASP A 186 18.87 0.32 10.61
N TYR A 187 18.19 0.54 9.48
CA TYR A 187 17.70 -0.55 8.63
C TYR A 187 18.87 -1.28 7.94
N PRO A 188 19.08 -2.59 8.18
CA PRO A 188 20.19 -3.36 7.59
C PRO A 188 20.24 -3.34 6.06
N TRP A 189 19.07 -3.23 5.42
CA TRP A 189 18.94 -3.17 3.95
C TRP A 189 19.32 -1.80 3.37
N LEU A 190 19.42 -0.73 4.18
CA LEU A 190 19.98 0.55 3.74
C LEU A 190 21.50 0.46 3.53
N GLY A 191 22.17 -0.52 4.14
CA GLY A 191 23.62 -0.69 4.02
C GLY A 191 24.44 0.45 4.65
N LEU A 192 23.81 1.28 5.50
CA LEU A 192 24.44 2.41 6.20
C LEU A 192 25.17 1.98 7.49
N GLY A 193 24.90 0.76 7.98
CA GLY A 193 25.56 0.17 9.15
C GLY A 193 26.73 -0.78 8.81
N ALA A 194 27.57 -1.07 9.81
CA ALA A 194 28.77 -1.92 9.67
C ALA A 194 28.50 -3.40 9.34
N LYS A 195 27.24 -3.86 9.38
CA LYS A 195 26.83 -5.22 8.99
C LYS A 195 25.99 -5.15 7.72
N LYS A 196 26.59 -5.55 6.60
CA LYS A 196 25.93 -5.65 5.30
C LYS A 196 24.97 -6.86 5.31
N SER A 197 23.68 -6.63 5.08
CA SER A 197 22.79 -7.66 4.53
C SER A 197 22.34 -7.20 3.14
N THR A 198 22.81 -7.89 2.10
CA THR A 198 22.45 -7.61 0.70
C THR A 198 21.08 -8.19 0.37
N THR A 199 19.98 -7.51 0.70
CA THR A 199 18.66 -7.69 0.05
C THR A 199 17.71 -6.50 0.25
N GLY A 200 17.21 -5.91 -0.86
CA GLY A 200 16.00 -5.06 -0.98
C GLY A 200 16.13 -3.57 -0.61
N CYS A 201 15.37 -2.59 -1.11
CA CYS A 201 14.42 -2.44 -2.22
C CYS A 201 14.34 -0.94 -2.60
N ARG A 202 14.09 -0.61 -3.88
CA ARG A 202 14.10 0.75 -4.45
C ARG A 202 12.78 1.55 -4.28
N SER A 203 11.79 1.05 -3.56
CA SER A 203 10.38 1.50 -3.68
C SER A 203 9.85 2.48 -2.62
N VAL A 204 10.64 2.90 -1.62
CA VAL A 204 10.14 3.77 -0.53
C VAL A 204 9.87 5.23 -0.96
N LEU A 205 10.32 5.64 -2.15
CA LEU A 205 10.27 7.04 -2.61
C LEU A 205 8.93 7.48 -3.23
N ALA A 206 7.90 6.64 -3.26
CA ALA A 206 6.61 6.97 -3.90
C ALA A 206 5.61 7.70 -3.00
N ALA A 207 5.80 7.74 -1.68
CA ALA A 207 4.71 7.97 -0.72
C ALA A 207 4.59 9.40 -0.15
N ARG A 208 4.97 10.44 -0.91
CA ARG A 208 4.79 11.85 -0.51
C ARG A 208 4.23 12.73 -1.63
N ARG A 209 3.34 12.15 -2.44
CA ARG A 209 2.66 12.84 -3.54
C ARG A 209 1.19 13.03 -3.20
#